data_AF-A0A429BJW3-F1
#
_entry.id   AF-A0A429BJW3-F1
#
_cell.length_a   1.000
_cell.length_b   1.000
_cell.length_c   1.000
_cell.angle_alpha   90.00
_cell.angle_beta   90.00
_cell.angle_gamma   90.00
#
_symmetry.space_group_name_H-M   'P 1'
#
loop_
_entity.id
_entity.type
_entity.pdbx_description
1 polymer ?
#
loop_
_entity_poly.entity_id
_entity_poly.type
_entity_poly.pdbx_seq_one_letter_code
_entity_poly.pdbx_strand_id
1 'polypeptide(L)'
;MTDLTAVSLFAGIGGFDLALQRSGVKVVAAVEIDAAARRVLRRHFPDTVLFEDVREVTGDALRAAGFVPERGIITAGWPCQGNSIAGRREGLADARSGLWSHTRRLLREADPAWFFGENVAGLLSVNRGQDFGVILDDLADLGMGVCWRVVDARHFGVAQRRRRLLIVGRAGADVRSPVEVLLEPEGGCWSPPASAGDRPDTAALADGGTGSGHWTADGLTAPAPVAVRGRAGGAQIEYGAPGEPAFTLRTPGGGSSYPMVATDVVRRYMPIECERLQGFPVDWTAGQPDVARYRQLGNAVPVPLAEWVTRRIVAVDSREVAA
;
A
#
# COMPACT_ATOMS: atom_id res chain seq x y z
N MET A 1 -20.53 3.17 14.21
CA MET A 1 -20.18 2.08 13.27
C MET A 1 -21.08 2.21 12.08
N THR A 2 -20.54 2.05 10.88
CA THR A 2 -21.35 1.94 9.66
C THR A 2 -21.97 0.55 9.62
N ASP A 3 -22.95 0.36 8.75
CA ASP A 3 -23.55 -0.94 8.40
C ASP A 3 -22.80 -1.63 7.25
N LEU A 4 -21.68 -1.05 6.80
CA LEU A 4 -20.79 -1.66 5.82
C LEU A 4 -20.06 -2.88 6.41
N THR A 5 -19.97 -3.93 5.60
CA THR A 5 -19.19 -5.13 5.89
C THR A 5 -18.04 -5.27 4.91
N ALA A 6 -16.93 -5.88 5.34
CA ALA A 6 -15.76 -6.03 4.50
C ALA A 6 -15.12 -7.41 4.56
N VAL A 7 -14.55 -7.83 3.43
CA VAL A 7 -13.67 -8.99 3.32
C VAL A 7 -12.28 -8.53 2.90
N SER A 8 -11.24 -9.00 3.59
CA SER A 8 -9.85 -8.75 3.21
C SER A 8 -9.20 -9.97 2.55
N LEU A 9 -8.99 -9.90 1.24
CA LEU A 9 -8.26 -10.91 0.49
C LEU A 9 -6.76 -10.60 0.53
N PHE A 10 -5.95 -11.64 0.73
CA PHE A 10 -4.49 -11.50 0.89
C PHE A 10 -4.14 -10.55 2.03
N ALA A 11 -4.81 -10.75 3.18
CA ALA A 11 -4.86 -9.78 4.28
C ALA A 11 -3.47 -9.47 4.89
N GLY A 12 -2.52 -10.40 4.76
CA GLY A 12 -1.21 -10.30 5.39
C GLY A 12 -1.37 -10.11 6.90
N ILE A 13 -0.76 -9.05 7.42
CA ILE A 13 -0.87 -8.69 8.85
C ILE A 13 -2.02 -7.73 9.15
N GLY A 14 -2.99 -7.55 8.24
CA GLY A 14 -4.21 -6.81 8.52
C GLY A 14 -4.11 -5.29 8.30
N GLY A 15 -3.36 -4.87 7.28
CA GLY A 15 -3.22 -3.44 6.95
C GLY A 15 -4.54 -2.81 6.48
N PHE A 16 -5.27 -3.52 5.61
CA PHE A 16 -6.63 -3.14 5.22
C PHE A 16 -7.59 -3.28 6.39
N ASP A 17 -7.54 -4.40 7.11
CA ASP A 17 -8.45 -4.74 8.20
C ASP A 17 -8.44 -3.65 9.29
N LEU A 18 -7.25 -3.19 9.68
CA LEU A 18 -7.12 -2.11 10.66
C LEU A 18 -7.67 -0.78 10.13
N ALA A 19 -7.43 -0.45 8.86
CA ALA A 19 -7.95 0.76 8.22
C ALA A 19 -9.49 0.75 8.11
N LEU A 20 -10.06 -0.40 7.77
CA LEU A 20 -11.51 -0.64 7.72
C LEU A 20 -12.14 -0.48 9.09
N GLN A 21 -11.59 -1.14 10.11
CA GLN A 21 -12.10 -1.06 11.47
C GLN A 21 -12.03 0.37 12.03
N ARG A 22 -10.92 1.10 11.79
CA ARG A 22 -10.80 2.52 12.18
C ARG A 22 -11.78 3.43 11.47
N SER A 23 -12.20 3.07 10.27
CA SER A 23 -13.23 3.78 9.49
C SER A 23 -14.66 3.34 9.85
N GLY A 24 -14.81 2.48 10.86
CA GLY A 24 -16.12 2.03 11.35
C GLY A 24 -16.76 0.89 10.55
N VAL A 25 -16.04 0.28 9.59
CA VAL A 25 -16.47 -0.84 8.76
C VAL A 25 -16.19 -2.16 9.47
N LYS A 26 -17.16 -3.08 9.49
CA LYS A 26 -16.98 -4.40 10.11
C LYS A 26 -16.27 -5.36 9.15
N VAL A 27 -15.05 -5.76 9.47
CA VAL A 27 -14.36 -6.83 8.74
C VAL A 27 -14.95 -8.17 9.18
N VAL A 28 -15.63 -8.87 8.28
CA VAL A 28 -16.35 -10.12 8.59
C VAL A 28 -15.53 -11.36 8.23
N ALA A 29 -14.68 -11.25 7.20
CA ALA A 29 -13.76 -12.32 6.85
C ALA A 29 -12.42 -11.78 6.35
N ALA A 30 -11.37 -12.58 6.55
CA ALA A 30 -10.05 -12.36 5.98
C ALA A 30 -9.53 -13.66 5.37
N VAL A 31 -8.71 -13.56 4.32
CA VAL A 31 -8.10 -14.71 3.63
C VAL A 31 -6.59 -14.51 3.58
N GLU A 32 -5.84 -15.43 4.19
CA GLU A 32 -4.38 -15.35 4.25
C GLU A 32 -3.73 -16.74 4.32
N ILE A 33 -2.82 -17.03 3.39
CA ILE A 33 -2.16 -18.34 3.24
C ILE A 33 -0.95 -18.52 4.17
N ASP A 34 -0.31 -17.43 4.60
CA ASP A 34 0.83 -17.45 5.51
C ASP A 34 0.37 -17.67 6.96
N ALA A 35 0.74 -18.83 7.51
CA ALA A 35 0.36 -19.21 8.88
C ALA A 35 0.86 -18.21 9.94
N ALA A 36 1.96 -17.48 9.69
CA ALA A 36 2.51 -16.52 10.63
C ALA A 36 1.70 -15.22 10.64
N ALA A 37 1.29 -14.74 9.46
CA ALA A 37 0.39 -13.61 9.27
C ALA A 37 -1.00 -13.93 9.86
N ARG A 38 -1.52 -15.15 9.64
CA ARG A 38 -2.76 -15.62 10.30
C ARG A 38 -2.71 -15.55 11.83
N ARG A 39 -1.55 -15.78 12.47
CA ARG A 39 -1.43 -15.62 13.94
C ARG A 39 -1.58 -14.16 14.36
N VAL A 40 -1.07 -13.21 13.56
CA VAL A 40 -1.26 -11.77 13.80
C VAL A 40 -2.74 -11.41 13.64
N LEU A 41 -3.38 -11.89 12.58
CA LEU A 41 -4.80 -11.63 12.33
C LEU A 41 -5.68 -12.16 13.48
N ARG A 42 -5.50 -13.40 13.92
CA ARG A 42 -6.27 -13.97 15.05
C ARG A 42 -6.11 -13.18 16.35
N ARG A 43 -4.94 -12.57 16.57
CA ARG A 43 -4.67 -11.77 17.77
C ARG A 43 -5.43 -10.46 17.76
N HIS A 44 -5.49 -9.78 16.63
CA HIS A 44 -6.04 -8.42 16.53
C HIS A 44 -7.49 -8.37 16.03
N PHE A 45 -7.92 -9.41 15.31
CA PHE A 45 -9.26 -9.55 14.74
C PHE A 45 -9.87 -10.91 15.12
N PRO A 46 -10.06 -11.20 16.42
CA PRO A 46 -10.53 -12.52 16.89
C PRO A 46 -11.93 -12.88 16.39
N ASP A 47 -12.77 -11.88 16.11
CA ASP A 47 -14.15 -12.06 15.65
C ASP A 47 -14.27 -12.22 14.12
N THR A 48 -13.18 -12.03 13.38
CA THR A 48 -13.14 -12.15 11.92
C THR A 48 -12.98 -13.61 11.51
N VAL A 49 -13.84 -14.10 10.62
CA VAL A 49 -13.69 -15.45 10.07
C VAL A 49 -12.44 -15.50 9.20
N LEU A 50 -11.48 -16.36 9.57
CA LEU A 50 -10.20 -16.45 8.90
C LEU A 50 -10.13 -17.68 8.00
N PHE A 51 -10.16 -17.45 6.69
CA PHE A 51 -9.89 -18.47 5.69
C PHE A 51 -8.41 -18.54 5.35
N GLU A 52 -7.96 -19.70 4.88
CA GLU A 52 -6.56 -19.95 4.55
C GLU A 52 -6.28 -19.69 3.07
N ASP A 53 -6.97 -20.39 2.18
CA ASP A 53 -6.66 -20.37 0.76
C ASP A 53 -7.78 -19.74 -0.07
N VAL A 54 -7.46 -18.65 -0.77
CA VAL A 54 -8.39 -17.93 -1.66
C VAL A 54 -8.99 -18.82 -2.76
N ARG A 55 -8.31 -19.93 -3.09
CA ARG A 55 -8.77 -20.90 -4.08
C ARG A 55 -9.98 -21.70 -3.60
N GLU A 56 -10.14 -21.85 -2.29
CA GLU A 56 -11.15 -22.70 -1.66
C GLU A 56 -12.35 -21.89 -1.12
N VAL A 57 -12.18 -20.57 -0.95
CA VAL A 57 -13.25 -19.68 -0.48
C VAL A 57 -14.31 -19.49 -1.56
N THR A 58 -15.59 -19.39 -1.20
CA THR A 58 -16.68 -19.08 -2.12
C THR A 58 -17.43 -17.83 -1.68
N GLY A 59 -18.17 -17.19 -2.59
CA GLY A 59 -19.06 -16.09 -2.25
C GLY A 59 -20.07 -16.45 -1.14
N ASP A 60 -20.61 -17.68 -1.17
CA ASP A 60 -21.52 -18.18 -0.14
C ASP A 60 -20.84 -18.31 1.23
N ALA A 61 -19.59 -18.78 1.26
CA ALA A 61 -18.81 -18.83 2.50
C ALA A 61 -18.57 -17.43 3.09
N LEU A 62 -18.34 -16.42 2.24
CA LEU A 62 -18.23 -15.03 2.67
C LEU A 62 -19.56 -14.51 3.23
N ARG A 63 -20.68 -14.79 2.57
CA ARG A 63 -22.04 -14.42 3.06
C ARG A 63 -22.35 -15.09 4.39
N ALA A 64 -22.01 -16.38 4.54
CA ALA A 64 -22.16 -17.12 5.79
C ALA A 64 -21.29 -16.54 6.93
N ALA A 65 -20.13 -15.96 6.62
CA ALA A 65 -19.31 -15.22 7.57
C ALA A 65 -19.90 -13.84 7.95
N GLY A 66 -20.99 -13.41 7.31
CA GLY A 66 -21.69 -12.16 7.57
C GLY A 66 -21.43 -11.06 6.53
N PHE A 67 -20.91 -11.40 5.34
CA PHE A 67 -20.75 -10.45 4.25
C PHE A 67 -22.10 -10.07 3.62
N VAL A 68 -22.35 -8.77 3.52
CA VAL A 68 -23.57 -8.17 2.95
C VAL A 68 -23.19 -7.50 1.63
N PRO A 69 -23.51 -8.08 0.46
CA PRO A 69 -23.03 -7.62 -0.85
C PRO A 69 -23.31 -6.15 -1.14
N GLU A 70 -24.57 -5.75 -0.97
CA GLU A 70 -25.06 -4.41 -1.26
C GLU A 70 -24.44 -3.34 -0.37
N ARG A 71 -23.91 -3.73 0.80
CA ARG A 71 -23.12 -2.91 1.73
C ARG A 71 -21.71 -3.48 1.93
N GLY A 72 -21.17 -4.10 0.88
CA GLY A 72 -20.01 -4.97 0.95
C GLY A 72 -18.78 -4.35 0.30
N ILE A 73 -17.65 -4.38 1.02
CA ILE A 73 -16.34 -3.99 0.49
C ILE A 73 -15.44 -5.22 0.39
N ILE A 74 -14.91 -5.52 -0.79
CA ILE A 74 -13.83 -6.49 -0.95
C ILE A 74 -12.52 -5.74 -1.15
N THR A 75 -11.54 -5.97 -0.26
CA THR A 75 -10.18 -5.45 -0.40
C THR A 75 -9.24 -6.53 -0.91
N ALA A 76 -8.24 -6.16 -1.71
CA ALA A 76 -7.24 -7.11 -2.18
C ALA A 76 -5.87 -6.47 -2.42
N GLY A 77 -4.83 -7.01 -1.77
CA GLY A 77 -3.42 -6.69 -2.01
C GLY A 77 -2.69 -7.89 -2.62
N TRP A 78 -3.12 -8.35 -3.79
CA TRP A 78 -2.64 -9.62 -4.34
C TRP A 78 -1.15 -9.55 -4.75
N PRO A 79 -0.41 -10.66 -4.62
CA PRO A 79 0.98 -10.73 -5.04
C PRO A 79 1.15 -10.34 -6.52
N CYS A 80 1.90 -9.26 -6.77
CA CYS A 80 2.27 -8.79 -8.11
C CYS A 80 3.54 -9.45 -8.65
N GLN A 81 3.94 -10.60 -8.10
CA GLN A 81 5.12 -11.31 -8.59
C GLN A 81 4.77 -11.94 -9.94
N GLY A 82 4.83 -11.12 -10.99
CA GLY A 82 5.11 -11.64 -12.32
C GLY A 82 6.43 -12.38 -12.23
N ASN A 83 6.44 -13.64 -12.66
CA ASN A 83 7.67 -14.40 -12.89
C ASN A 83 8.64 -13.54 -13.71
N SER A 84 9.66 -12.98 -13.06
CA SER A 84 10.69 -12.23 -13.76
C SER A 84 11.97 -12.22 -12.93
N ILE A 85 12.93 -13.06 -13.37
CA ILE A 85 14.35 -12.70 -13.66
C ILE A 85 15.23 -13.97 -13.82
N ALA A 86 14.77 -15.19 -13.51
CA ALA A 86 15.61 -16.41 -13.64
C ALA A 86 15.10 -17.53 -14.59
N GLY A 87 13.97 -17.37 -15.27
CA GLY A 87 13.47 -18.40 -16.19
C GLY A 87 12.41 -17.87 -17.13
N ARG A 88 12.70 -17.98 -18.43
CA ARG A 88 11.83 -17.91 -19.62
C ARG A 88 10.65 -16.93 -19.61
N ARG A 89 10.66 -16.08 -20.64
CA ARG A 89 9.55 -15.24 -21.11
C ARG A 89 8.30 -16.10 -21.34
N GLU A 90 7.43 -16.19 -20.36
CA GLU A 90 6.03 -16.50 -20.58
C GLU A 90 5.22 -15.34 -19.99
N GLY A 91 4.74 -14.50 -20.90
CA GLY A 91 3.83 -13.41 -20.60
C GLY A 91 2.50 -13.95 -20.09
N LEU A 92 1.63 -13.03 -19.64
CA LEU A 92 0.40 -13.37 -18.95
C LEU A 92 -0.69 -13.97 -19.89
N ALA A 93 -0.52 -15.24 -20.29
CA ALA A 93 -1.59 -16.21 -20.06
C ALA A 93 -1.94 -16.29 -18.54
N ASP A 94 -1.01 -15.81 -17.72
CA ASP A 94 -0.94 -15.84 -16.27
C ASP A 94 -1.72 -14.74 -15.51
N ALA A 95 -2.44 -13.82 -16.18
CA ALA A 95 -3.45 -12.98 -15.51
C ALA A 95 -4.73 -13.77 -15.20
N ARG A 96 -5.04 -14.72 -16.09
CA ARG A 96 -6.13 -15.68 -15.95
C ARG A 96 -5.75 -16.92 -15.12
N SER A 97 -4.44 -17.17 -14.88
CA SER A 97 -3.98 -18.24 -13.96
C SER A 97 -3.34 -17.75 -12.66
N GLY A 98 -3.03 -16.46 -12.53
CA GLY A 98 -2.54 -15.86 -11.30
C GLY A 98 -3.64 -15.66 -10.25
N LEU A 99 -3.25 -15.18 -9.07
CA LEU A 99 -4.17 -15.00 -7.94
C LEU A 99 -5.28 -13.97 -8.18
N TRP A 100 -5.11 -13.08 -9.17
CA TRP A 100 -6.16 -12.15 -9.62
C TRP A 100 -7.41 -12.87 -10.11
N SER A 101 -7.27 -14.02 -10.79
CA SER A 101 -8.41 -14.80 -11.27
C SER A 101 -9.33 -15.24 -10.13
N HIS A 102 -8.78 -15.54 -8.95
CA HIS A 102 -9.54 -15.87 -7.75
C HIS A 102 -10.17 -14.63 -7.11
N THR A 103 -9.50 -13.47 -7.15
CA THR A 103 -10.11 -12.18 -6.79
C THR A 103 -11.33 -11.92 -7.67
N ARG A 104 -11.19 -11.96 -8.99
CA ARG A 104 -12.30 -11.78 -9.94
C ARG A 104 -13.43 -12.76 -9.67
N ARG A 105 -13.11 -14.04 -9.48
CA ARG A 105 -14.10 -15.08 -9.16
C ARG A 105 -14.90 -14.70 -7.90
N LEU A 106 -14.22 -14.30 -6.83
CA LEU A 106 -14.87 -13.89 -5.58
C LEU A 106 -15.66 -12.60 -5.73
N LEU A 107 -15.19 -11.61 -6.50
CA LEU A 107 -15.97 -10.42 -6.82
C LEU A 107 -17.27 -10.80 -7.54
N ARG A 108 -17.21 -11.72 -8.50
CA ARG A 108 -18.40 -12.22 -9.20
C ARG A 108 -19.36 -13.00 -8.30
N GLU A 109 -18.85 -13.87 -7.43
CA GLU A 109 -19.69 -14.72 -6.56
C GLU A 109 -20.27 -13.93 -5.37
N ALA A 110 -19.48 -13.03 -4.78
CA ALA A 110 -19.88 -12.25 -3.61
C ALA A 110 -20.64 -10.98 -3.99
N ASP A 111 -20.50 -10.49 -5.22
CA ASP A 111 -21.20 -9.32 -5.78
C ASP A 111 -21.11 -8.05 -4.90
N PRO A 112 -19.89 -7.61 -4.52
CA PRO A 112 -19.73 -6.53 -3.57
C PRO A 112 -20.10 -5.17 -4.18
N ALA A 113 -20.64 -4.28 -3.35
CA ALA A 113 -20.86 -2.88 -3.69
C ALA A 113 -19.56 -2.18 -4.08
N TRP A 114 -18.48 -2.44 -3.34
CA TRP A 114 -17.19 -1.80 -3.49
C TRP A 114 -16.04 -2.80 -3.63
N PHE A 115 -15.09 -2.46 -4.50
CA PHE A 115 -13.79 -3.11 -4.56
C PHE A 115 -12.69 -2.09 -4.23
N PHE A 116 -11.72 -2.48 -3.41
CA PHE A 116 -10.53 -1.67 -3.15
C PHE A 116 -9.26 -2.52 -3.26
N GLY A 117 -8.58 -2.37 -4.40
CA GLY A 117 -7.29 -3.01 -4.69
C GLY A 117 -6.10 -2.12 -4.37
N GLU A 118 -5.03 -2.72 -3.88
CA GLU A 118 -3.69 -2.11 -3.82
C GLU A 118 -2.68 -2.98 -4.56
N ASN A 119 -1.77 -2.31 -5.27
CA ASN A 119 -0.66 -2.99 -5.93
C ASN A 119 0.57 -2.09 -6.10
N VAL A 120 1.68 -2.63 -6.59
CA VAL A 120 2.87 -1.86 -6.96
C VAL A 120 2.62 -1.06 -8.25
N ALA A 121 3.20 0.14 -8.35
CA ALA A 121 3.06 0.98 -9.54
C ALA A 121 3.58 0.32 -10.84
N GLY A 122 4.49 -0.67 -10.72
CA GLY A 122 5.03 -1.41 -11.86
C GLY A 122 3.97 -2.21 -12.63
N LEU A 123 2.85 -2.57 -12.01
CA LEU A 123 1.73 -3.27 -12.65
C LEU A 123 1.19 -2.54 -13.88
N LEU A 124 1.28 -1.20 -13.91
CA LEU A 124 0.85 -0.40 -15.06
C LEU A 124 1.71 -0.60 -16.32
N SER A 125 2.92 -1.15 -16.16
CA SER A 125 3.92 -1.23 -17.24
C SER A 125 4.33 -2.66 -17.59
N VAL A 126 4.07 -3.61 -16.70
CA VAL A 126 4.39 -5.02 -16.94
C VAL A 126 3.62 -5.52 -18.17
N ASN A 127 4.25 -6.36 -18.99
CA ASN A 127 3.70 -6.81 -20.29
C ASN A 127 3.11 -5.70 -21.15
N ARG A 128 3.75 -4.52 -21.16
CA ARG A 128 3.27 -3.32 -21.89
C ARG A 128 1.87 -2.86 -21.46
N GLY A 129 1.52 -3.09 -20.19
CA GLY A 129 0.24 -2.70 -19.60
C GLY A 129 -0.90 -3.69 -19.84
N GLN A 130 -0.67 -4.80 -20.54
CA GLN A 130 -1.71 -5.79 -20.84
C GLN A 130 -2.31 -6.42 -19.57
N ASP A 131 -1.49 -6.72 -18.58
CA ASP A 131 -1.96 -7.33 -17.31
C ASP A 131 -2.91 -6.41 -16.55
N PHE A 132 -2.59 -5.11 -16.53
CA PHE A 132 -3.48 -4.12 -15.93
C PHE A 132 -4.74 -3.93 -16.77
N GLY A 133 -4.62 -4.00 -18.10
CA GLY A 133 -5.77 -4.04 -19.01
C GLY A 133 -6.75 -5.17 -18.67
N VAL A 134 -6.25 -6.39 -18.42
CA VAL A 134 -7.10 -7.53 -18.00
C VAL A 134 -7.84 -7.24 -16.70
N ILE A 135 -7.19 -6.60 -15.72
CA ILE A 135 -7.85 -6.20 -14.46
C ILE A 135 -8.99 -5.20 -14.73
N LEU A 136 -8.75 -4.21 -15.59
CA LEU A 136 -9.77 -3.22 -15.95
C LEU A 136 -10.94 -3.86 -16.72
N ASP A 137 -10.64 -4.71 -17.70
CA ASP A 137 -11.64 -5.46 -18.46
C ASP A 137 -12.48 -6.36 -17.54
N ASP A 138 -11.83 -7.09 -16.64
CA ASP A 138 -12.51 -7.98 -15.68
C ASP A 138 -13.44 -7.19 -14.73
N LEU A 139 -13.04 -6.02 -14.25
CA LEU A 139 -13.88 -5.17 -13.41
C LEU A 139 -15.03 -4.53 -14.18
N ALA A 140 -14.79 -4.12 -15.43
CA ALA A 140 -15.82 -3.60 -16.32
C ALA A 140 -16.86 -4.66 -16.69
N ASP A 141 -16.42 -5.90 -16.95
CA ASP A 141 -17.27 -7.08 -17.20
C ASP A 141 -18.18 -7.40 -16.00
N LEU A 142 -17.73 -7.08 -14.79
CA LEU A 142 -18.52 -7.20 -13.55
C LEU A 142 -19.46 -6.00 -13.33
N GLY A 143 -19.53 -5.05 -14.28
CA GLY A 143 -20.40 -3.88 -14.19
C GLY A 143 -19.91 -2.82 -13.22
N MET A 144 -18.62 -2.84 -12.84
CA MET A 144 -18.07 -1.84 -11.93
C MET A 144 -17.57 -0.61 -12.69
N GLY A 145 -17.95 0.57 -12.21
CA GLY A 145 -17.18 1.78 -12.48
C GLY A 145 -15.83 1.70 -11.77
N VAL A 146 -14.75 2.11 -12.42
CA VAL A 146 -13.39 1.97 -11.87
C VAL A 146 -12.62 3.29 -11.96
N CYS A 147 -11.93 3.65 -10.87
CA CYS A 147 -10.90 4.68 -10.86
C CYS A 147 -9.62 4.09 -10.31
N TRP A 148 -8.46 4.53 -10.82
CA TRP A 148 -7.16 4.14 -10.27
C TRP A 148 -6.23 5.35 -10.20
N ARG A 149 -5.29 5.29 -9.25
CA ARG A 149 -4.28 6.34 -9.06
C ARG A 149 -3.01 5.77 -8.46
N VAL A 150 -1.86 6.24 -8.96
CA VAL A 150 -0.58 6.02 -8.27
C VAL A 150 -0.35 7.13 -7.26
N VAL A 151 -0.15 6.75 -6.01
CA VAL A 151 0.11 7.68 -4.91
C VAL A 151 1.38 7.29 -4.16
N ASP A 152 2.01 8.24 -3.50
CA ASP A 152 3.16 8.00 -2.63
C ASP A 152 2.71 8.12 -1.17
N ALA A 153 2.88 7.04 -0.39
CA ALA A 153 2.46 6.97 1.01
C ALA A 153 3.04 8.11 1.87
N ARG A 154 4.16 8.72 1.45
CA ARG A 154 4.75 9.91 2.10
C ARG A 154 3.80 11.08 2.30
N HIS A 155 2.76 11.18 1.47
CA HIS A 155 1.77 12.26 1.55
C HIS A 155 0.57 11.92 2.45
N PHE A 156 0.58 10.75 3.12
CA PHE A 156 -0.54 10.23 3.91
C PHE A 156 -0.14 9.91 5.35
N GLY A 157 0.88 10.59 5.89
CA GLY A 157 1.33 10.39 7.27
C GLY A 157 2.30 9.22 7.48
N VAL A 158 2.83 8.64 6.41
CA VAL A 158 3.83 7.56 6.44
C VAL A 158 5.20 8.13 6.08
N ALA A 159 6.21 8.06 6.95
CA ALA A 159 7.55 8.62 6.67
C ALA A 159 8.40 7.77 5.68
N GLN A 160 7.78 7.22 4.64
CA GLN A 160 8.40 6.33 3.65
C GLN A 160 7.99 6.72 2.23
N ARG A 161 8.97 6.82 1.32
CA ARG A 161 8.70 6.88 -0.12
C ARG A 161 8.19 5.50 -0.57
N ARG A 162 6.88 5.36 -0.74
CA ARG A 162 6.23 4.09 -1.13
C ARG A 162 5.15 4.38 -2.15
N ARG A 163 5.53 4.33 -3.43
CA ARG A 163 4.59 4.48 -4.55
C ARG A 163 3.76 3.22 -4.75
N ARG A 164 2.44 3.37 -4.74
CA ARG A 164 1.47 2.28 -4.88
C ARG A 164 0.35 2.69 -5.81
N LEU A 165 -0.11 1.72 -6.60
CA LEU A 165 -1.30 1.81 -7.42
C LEU A 165 -2.49 1.45 -6.53
N LEU A 166 -3.44 2.36 -6.42
CA LEU A 166 -4.74 2.14 -5.80
C LEU A 166 -5.78 1.97 -6.90
N ILE A 167 -6.68 1.03 -6.73
CA ILE A 167 -7.79 0.73 -7.66
C ILE A 167 -9.07 0.70 -6.82
N VAL A 168 -10.05 1.52 -7.17
CA VAL A 168 -11.37 1.53 -6.53
C VAL A 168 -12.41 1.21 -7.58
N GLY A 169 -13.24 0.21 -7.28
CA GLY A 169 -14.40 -0.19 -8.09
C GLY A 169 -15.71 0.04 -7.33
N ARG A 170 -16.76 0.46 -8.04
CA ARG A 170 -18.12 0.61 -7.54
C ARG A 170 -19.09 -0.10 -8.48
N ALA A 171 -19.83 -1.08 -7.98
CA ALA A 171 -20.96 -1.67 -8.69
C ALA A 171 -22.21 -0.78 -8.55
N GLY A 172 -23.14 -0.82 -9.50
CA GLY A 172 -24.44 -0.14 -9.40
C GLY A 172 -24.56 1.14 -10.24
N ALA A 173 -25.57 1.97 -9.92
CA ALA A 173 -26.02 3.06 -10.78
C ALA A 173 -25.02 4.25 -10.87
N ASP A 174 -24.31 4.55 -9.79
CA ASP A 174 -23.28 5.60 -9.79
C ASP A 174 -21.88 5.01 -10.03
N VAL A 175 -21.61 4.71 -11.29
CA VAL A 175 -20.30 4.23 -11.75
C VAL A 175 -19.19 5.30 -11.65
N ARG A 176 -19.51 6.54 -11.25
CA ARG A 176 -18.53 7.64 -11.14
C ARG A 176 -18.00 7.83 -9.73
N SER A 177 -18.67 7.30 -8.72
CA SER A 177 -18.26 7.38 -7.31
C SER A 177 -16.79 7.04 -7.01
N PRO A 178 -16.12 6.09 -7.70
CA PRO A 178 -14.69 5.85 -7.51
C PRO A 178 -13.80 7.07 -7.80
N VAL A 179 -14.24 7.98 -8.67
CA VAL A 179 -13.55 9.24 -8.97
C VAL A 179 -13.51 10.13 -7.73
N GLU A 180 -14.63 10.27 -7.01
CA GLU A 180 -14.68 11.07 -5.77
C GLU A 180 -13.82 10.48 -4.65
N VAL A 181 -13.70 9.14 -4.65
CA VAL A 181 -12.86 8.43 -3.68
C VAL A 181 -11.38 8.72 -3.92
N LEU A 182 -10.88 8.61 -5.15
CA LEU A 182 -9.43 8.67 -5.43
C LEU A 182 -8.92 10.01 -5.95
N LEU A 183 -9.75 10.78 -6.63
CA LEU A 183 -9.41 12.09 -7.17
C LEU A 183 -9.97 13.16 -6.23
N GLU A 184 -9.16 14.18 -5.95
CA GLU A 184 -9.66 15.38 -5.30
C GLU A 184 -10.38 16.20 -6.38
N PRO A 185 -11.69 16.44 -6.29
CA PRO A 185 -12.43 17.24 -7.28
C PRO A 185 -12.00 18.71 -7.24
N GLU A 186 -11.48 19.17 -6.10
CA GLU A 186 -10.90 20.48 -5.91
C GLU A 186 -9.45 20.47 -6.40
N GLY A 187 -9.25 20.70 -7.70
CA GLY A 187 -7.94 21.01 -8.24
C GLY A 187 -7.38 22.23 -7.50
N GLY A 188 -6.38 22.02 -6.65
CA GLY A 188 -5.66 23.12 -6.02
C GLY A 188 -5.09 24.02 -7.11
N CYS A 189 -5.65 25.22 -7.27
CA CYS A 189 -5.03 26.28 -8.03
C CYS A 189 -3.79 26.74 -7.25
N TRP A 190 -2.68 26.00 -7.38
CA TRP A 190 -1.39 26.51 -6.93
C TRP A 190 -0.89 27.51 -7.97
N SER A 191 -1.49 28.69 -7.99
CA SER A 191 -0.75 29.87 -8.39
C SER A 191 0.15 30.20 -7.20
N PRO A 192 1.48 30.03 -7.28
CA PRO A 192 2.34 30.58 -6.25
C PRO A 192 1.98 32.07 -6.11
N PRO A 193 1.72 32.58 -4.90
CA PRO A 193 1.60 34.02 -4.72
C PRO A 193 2.89 34.65 -5.27
N ALA A 194 2.74 35.68 -6.09
CA ALA A 194 3.89 36.44 -6.57
C ALA A 194 4.71 36.85 -5.34
N SER A 195 5.95 36.39 -5.29
CA SER A 195 6.90 36.76 -4.24
C SER A 195 7.20 38.24 -4.36
N ALA A 196 6.38 39.06 -3.69
CA ALA A 196 6.72 40.43 -3.33
C ALA A 196 7.54 40.35 -2.04
N GLY A 197 8.84 40.09 -2.20
CA GLY A 197 9.81 40.08 -1.12
C GLY A 197 11.17 40.35 -1.73
N ASP A 198 11.80 41.43 -1.28
CA ASP A 198 13.06 41.96 -1.80
C ASP A 198 14.09 40.86 -2.03
N ARG A 199 14.60 40.80 -3.26
CA ARG A 199 15.78 40.00 -3.58
C ARG A 199 16.96 40.63 -2.84
N PRO A 200 17.65 39.91 -1.95
CA PRO A 200 18.97 40.36 -1.51
C PRO A 200 19.88 40.35 -2.72
N ASP A 201 20.65 41.43 -2.90
CA ASP A 201 21.63 41.56 -3.97
C ASP A 201 22.54 40.33 -4.04
N THR A 202 22.68 39.79 -5.24
CA THR A 202 23.64 38.75 -5.57
C THR A 202 25.05 39.28 -5.32
N ALA A 203 25.65 38.88 -4.19
CA ALA A 203 27.09 39.02 -4.01
C ALA A 203 27.82 38.13 -5.02
N ALA A 204 28.76 38.74 -5.73
CA ALA A 204 29.56 38.13 -6.78
C ALA A 204 30.27 36.85 -6.31
N LEU A 205 30.37 35.89 -7.24
CA LEU A 205 31.21 34.70 -7.13
C LEU A 205 32.65 35.11 -6.79
N ALA A 206 33.13 34.71 -5.61
CA ALA A 206 34.54 34.68 -5.30
C ALA A 206 35.08 33.28 -5.60
N ASP A 207 36.07 33.25 -6.49
CA ASP A 207 36.89 32.10 -6.84
C ASP A 207 37.59 31.49 -5.61
N GLY A 208 37.69 30.16 -5.61
CA GLY A 208 38.77 29.42 -4.94
C GLY A 208 38.49 28.95 -3.50
N GLY A 209 38.45 27.62 -3.33
CA GLY A 209 38.58 27.01 -2.00
C GLY A 209 38.16 25.54 -1.94
N THR A 210 39.06 24.62 -2.26
CA THR A 210 38.97 23.23 -1.78
C THR A 210 39.08 23.23 -0.25
N GLY A 211 38.00 22.90 0.43
CA GLY A 211 37.96 22.83 1.90
C GLY A 211 37.13 21.65 2.38
N SER A 212 37.81 20.64 2.91
CA SER A 212 37.25 19.56 3.72
C SER A 212 36.54 20.13 4.96
N GLY A 213 35.22 19.92 5.05
CA GLY A 213 34.41 20.32 6.21
C GLY A 213 34.33 19.22 7.26
N HIS A 214 35.06 19.41 8.36
CA HIS A 214 34.90 18.71 9.63
C HIS A 214 33.50 19.00 10.21
N TRP A 215 32.78 17.99 10.71
CA TRP A 215 31.56 18.17 11.48
C TRP A 215 31.88 18.10 12.97
N THR A 216 31.65 19.18 13.69
CA THR A 216 31.82 19.27 15.15
C THR A 216 30.62 18.67 15.87
N ALA A 217 30.89 17.91 16.93
CA ALA A 217 29.91 17.44 17.89
C ALA A 217 29.29 18.63 18.62
N ASP A 218 27.98 18.88 18.38
CA ASP A 218 27.03 19.41 19.35
C ASP A 218 25.65 19.61 18.68
N GLY A 219 24.65 18.84 19.12
CA GLY A 219 23.22 19.15 18.90
C GLY A 219 22.48 18.32 17.85
N LEU A 220 22.00 17.13 18.26
CA LEU A 220 20.95 16.29 17.66
C LEU A 220 20.66 16.50 16.16
N THR A 221 21.38 15.77 15.32
CA THR A 221 21.12 15.61 13.89
C THR A 221 19.82 14.82 13.67
N ALA A 222 18.88 15.39 12.91
CA ALA A 222 17.73 14.65 12.42
C ALA A 222 18.21 13.41 11.63
N PRO A 223 17.56 12.25 11.76
CA PRO A 223 18.00 11.03 11.08
C PRO A 223 18.00 11.22 9.57
N ALA A 224 19.11 10.88 8.92
CA ALA A 224 19.24 10.88 7.47
C ALA A 224 18.98 9.46 6.92
N PRO A 225 18.09 9.29 5.92
CA PRO A 225 17.83 7.97 5.34
C PRO A 225 19.01 7.55 4.46
N VAL A 226 19.44 6.30 4.58
CA VAL A 226 20.50 5.71 3.74
C VAL A 226 20.01 4.42 3.08
N ALA A 227 20.30 4.23 1.79
CA ALA A 227 19.99 3.00 1.07
C ALA A 227 21.23 2.46 0.35
N VAL A 228 21.49 1.16 0.52
CA VAL A 228 22.52 0.43 -0.25
C VAL A 228 21.84 -0.33 -1.39
N ARG A 229 22.23 -0.07 -2.62
CA ARG A 229 21.65 -0.65 -3.83
C ARG A 229 22.64 -1.59 -4.51
N GLY A 230 22.33 -2.87 -4.59
CA GLY A 230 23.08 -3.81 -5.43
C GLY A 230 22.78 -3.60 -6.91
N ARG A 231 23.82 -3.44 -7.74
CA ARG A 231 23.75 -3.45 -9.20
C ARG A 231 24.80 -4.43 -9.76
N ALA A 232 24.65 -4.83 -11.02
CA ALA A 232 25.72 -5.55 -11.72
C ALA A 232 26.95 -4.63 -11.81
N GLY A 233 27.97 -4.92 -11.00
CA GLY A 233 29.17 -4.08 -10.83
C GLY A 233 29.45 -3.58 -9.41
N GLY A 234 28.58 -3.84 -8.42
CA GLY A 234 28.82 -3.51 -7.02
C GLY A 234 27.63 -2.84 -6.31
N ALA A 235 27.86 -2.37 -5.08
CA ALA A 235 26.86 -1.70 -4.26
C ALA A 235 27.02 -0.17 -4.33
N GLN A 236 25.94 0.56 -4.63
CA GLN A 236 25.89 2.02 -4.59
C GLN A 236 25.17 2.48 -3.31
N ILE A 237 25.76 3.44 -2.59
CA ILE A 237 25.16 4.02 -1.38
C ILE A 237 24.45 5.33 -1.75
N GLU A 238 23.20 5.47 -1.34
CA GLU A 238 22.39 6.68 -1.47
C GLU A 238 22.15 7.30 -0.10
N TYR A 239 22.33 8.62 0.00
CA TYR A 239 22.09 9.42 1.20
C TYR A 239 20.93 10.39 0.93
N GLY A 240 19.95 10.45 1.82
CA GLY A 240 19.00 11.56 1.88
C GLY A 240 19.43 12.58 2.93
N ALA A 241 18.88 13.79 2.85
CA ALA A 241 19.17 14.84 3.83
C ALA A 241 18.55 14.52 5.21
N PRO A 242 19.12 15.04 6.32
CA PRO A 242 18.54 14.93 7.66
C PRO A 242 17.05 15.33 7.67
N GLY A 243 16.18 14.44 8.15
CA GLY A 243 14.72 14.67 8.21
C GLY A 243 13.94 14.29 6.94
N GLU A 244 14.59 13.77 5.89
CA GLU A 244 13.90 13.26 4.71
C GLU A 244 13.26 11.86 4.94
N PRO A 245 12.13 11.55 4.27
CA PRO A 245 11.49 10.24 4.36
C PRO A 245 12.39 9.07 3.92
N ALA A 246 12.23 7.91 4.56
CA ALA A 246 12.99 6.70 4.26
C ALA A 246 12.78 6.20 2.81
N PHE A 247 13.82 5.60 2.24
CA PHE A 247 13.76 4.96 0.92
C PHE A 247 12.84 3.72 0.92
N THR A 248 12.32 3.34 -0.26
CA THR A 248 11.37 2.22 -0.44
C THR A 248 11.97 0.86 -0.03
N LEU A 249 11.28 0.13 0.85
CA LEU A 249 11.62 -1.26 1.22
C LEU A 249 11.34 -2.23 0.05
N ARG A 250 12.26 -3.15 -0.24
CA ARG A 250 12.13 -4.18 -1.29
C ARG A 250 12.39 -5.59 -0.73
N THR A 251 11.67 -6.57 -1.24
CA THR A 251 11.84 -8.00 -0.93
C THR A 251 13.16 -8.51 -1.54
N PRO A 252 13.95 -9.37 -0.86
CA PRO A 252 15.29 -9.74 -1.31
C PRO A 252 15.22 -10.76 -2.47
N GLY A 253 15.18 -10.24 -3.69
CA GLY A 253 15.44 -10.99 -4.92
C GLY A 253 16.68 -10.43 -5.60
N GLY A 254 17.86 -10.99 -5.31
CA GLY A 254 19.08 -10.82 -6.12
C GLY A 254 20.01 -9.63 -5.84
N GLY A 255 19.83 -8.87 -4.76
CA GLY A 255 20.76 -7.82 -4.36
C GLY A 255 20.40 -7.25 -2.99
N SER A 256 21.38 -7.18 -2.09
CA SER A 256 21.18 -6.80 -0.69
C SER A 256 20.80 -5.33 -0.53
N SER A 257 19.49 -5.04 -0.45
CA SER A 257 18.98 -3.72 -0.09
C SER A 257 18.52 -3.72 1.36
N TYR A 258 19.30 -3.07 2.23
CA TYR A 258 18.94 -2.89 3.64
C TYR A 258 18.58 -1.42 3.90
N PRO A 259 17.43 -1.14 4.54
CA PRO A 259 17.15 0.21 5.02
C PRO A 259 18.09 0.53 6.19
N MET A 260 18.79 1.66 6.13
CA MET A 260 19.68 2.11 7.19
C MET A 260 19.32 3.53 7.60
N VAL A 261 19.44 3.83 8.89
CA VAL A 261 19.38 5.19 9.44
C VAL A 261 20.77 5.57 9.88
N ALA A 262 21.25 6.74 9.46
CA ALA A 262 22.45 7.34 10.04
C ALA A 262 22.04 8.05 11.34
N THR A 263 22.17 7.31 12.44
CA THR A 263 22.50 7.88 13.77
C THR A 263 24.01 7.68 13.97
N ASP A 264 24.61 8.08 15.10
CA ASP A 264 26.04 7.88 15.39
C ASP A 264 26.52 6.40 15.28
N VAL A 265 25.58 5.47 15.04
CA VAL A 265 25.80 4.11 14.55
C VAL A 265 24.85 3.82 13.37
N VAL A 266 25.36 3.22 12.30
CA VAL A 266 24.56 2.70 11.17
C VAL A 266 23.96 1.35 11.57
N ARG A 267 22.64 1.28 11.73
CA ARG A 267 21.92 0.03 12.04
C ARG A 267 20.66 -0.15 11.18
N ARG A 268 20.16 -1.39 11.15
CA ARG A 268 18.83 -1.69 10.59
C ARG A 268 17.75 -1.10 11.48
N TYR A 269 16.64 -0.68 10.86
CA TYR A 269 15.41 -0.42 11.61
C TYR A 269 15.00 -1.68 12.34
N MET A 270 14.58 -1.54 13.60
CA MET A 270 13.96 -2.60 14.38
C MET A 270 12.54 -2.87 13.88
N PRO A 271 11.98 -4.07 14.08
CA PRO A 271 10.63 -4.38 13.61
C PRO A 271 9.57 -3.42 14.15
N ILE A 272 9.71 -2.96 15.39
CA ILE A 272 8.83 -1.95 16.01
C ILE A 272 8.90 -0.57 15.31
N GLU A 273 10.07 -0.20 14.79
CA GLU A 273 10.23 1.03 14.01
C GLU A 273 9.56 0.86 12.63
N CYS A 274 9.67 -0.33 12.04
CA CYS A 274 8.96 -0.66 10.81
C CYS A 274 7.43 -0.71 10.98
N GLU A 275 6.92 -1.18 12.12
CA GLU A 275 5.48 -1.12 12.48
C GLU A 275 5.00 0.32 12.47
N ARG A 276 5.69 1.20 13.21
CA ARG A 276 5.38 2.65 13.24
C ARG A 276 5.46 3.28 11.86
N LEU A 277 6.49 2.94 11.08
CA LEU A 277 6.68 3.46 9.73
C LEU A 277 5.49 3.11 8.82
N GLN A 278 4.95 1.89 8.93
CA GLN A 278 3.78 1.44 8.18
C GLN A 278 2.45 1.88 8.81
N GLY A 279 2.49 2.59 9.94
CA GLY A 279 1.33 3.10 10.67
C GLY A 279 0.58 2.06 11.50
N PHE A 280 1.20 0.92 11.77
CA PHE A 280 0.68 -0.06 12.73
C PHE A 280 0.94 0.39 14.18
N PRO A 281 0.07 0.01 15.13
CA PRO A 281 0.37 0.09 16.55
C PRO A 281 1.68 -0.64 16.89
N VAL A 282 2.32 -0.20 17.98
CA VAL A 282 3.49 -0.87 18.52
C VAL A 282 3.17 -2.32 18.90
N ASP A 283 4.09 -3.23 18.64
CA ASP A 283 4.01 -4.67 18.94
C ASP A 283 2.93 -5.41 18.14
N TRP A 284 2.49 -4.83 17.02
CA TRP A 284 1.51 -5.44 16.13
C TRP A 284 1.92 -6.85 15.68
N THR A 285 3.20 -7.04 15.36
CA THR A 285 3.74 -8.33 14.88
C THR A 285 4.52 -9.09 15.95
N ALA A 286 4.39 -8.72 17.23
CA ALA A 286 5.14 -9.32 18.34
C ALA A 286 4.84 -10.82 18.51
N GLY A 287 5.83 -11.55 19.06
CA GLY A 287 5.77 -13.01 19.23
C GLY A 287 6.20 -13.80 18.00
N GLN A 288 6.86 -13.15 17.04
CA GLN A 288 7.38 -13.78 15.82
C GLN A 288 8.89 -13.50 15.65
N PRO A 289 9.63 -14.37 14.95
CA PRO A 289 11.01 -14.07 14.58
C PRO A 289 11.10 -12.80 13.72
N ASP A 290 12.12 -11.98 13.95
CA ASP A 290 12.32 -10.71 13.25
C ASP A 290 12.29 -10.84 11.72
N VAL A 291 12.86 -11.93 11.17
CA VAL A 291 12.83 -12.20 9.72
C VAL A 291 11.40 -12.27 9.19
N ALA A 292 10.48 -12.91 9.92
CA ALA A 292 9.07 -12.97 9.54
C ALA A 292 8.40 -11.60 9.65
N ARG A 293 8.69 -10.86 10.75
CA ARG A 293 8.15 -9.52 10.98
C ARG A 293 8.54 -8.56 9.85
N TYR A 294 9.82 -8.51 9.45
CA TYR A 294 10.27 -7.65 8.35
C TYR A 294 9.59 -7.99 7.02
N ARG A 295 9.44 -9.28 6.69
CA ARG A 295 8.76 -9.72 5.46
C ARG A 295 7.30 -9.26 5.46
N GLN A 296 6.58 -9.50 6.56
CA GLN A 296 5.19 -9.12 6.73
C GLN A 296 5.01 -7.60 6.64
N LEU A 297 5.82 -6.82 7.35
CA LEU A 297 5.78 -5.36 7.33
C LEU A 297 6.14 -4.79 5.95
N GLY A 298 7.09 -5.39 5.24
CA GLY A 298 7.44 -4.97 3.87
C GLY A 298 6.30 -5.16 2.87
N ASN A 299 5.56 -6.28 3.01
CA ASN A 299 4.43 -6.63 2.15
C ASN A 299 3.14 -5.89 2.53
N ALA A 300 2.99 -5.47 3.78
CA ALA A 300 1.79 -4.79 4.24
C ALA A 300 1.51 -3.47 3.47
N VAL A 301 0.22 -3.20 3.27
CA VAL A 301 -0.26 -1.88 2.89
C VAL A 301 -0.10 -0.95 4.08
N PRO A 302 0.45 0.28 3.91
CA PRO A 302 0.51 1.24 4.99
C PRO A 302 -0.90 1.61 5.47
N VAL A 303 -1.14 1.49 6.78
CA VAL A 303 -2.46 1.69 7.39
C VAL A 303 -3.03 3.09 7.09
N PRO A 304 -2.28 4.19 7.22
CA PRO A 304 -2.81 5.53 6.97
C PRO A 304 -3.25 5.74 5.51
N LEU A 305 -2.59 5.05 4.57
CA LEU A 305 -2.94 5.10 3.16
C LEU A 305 -4.26 4.38 2.89
N ALA A 306 -4.40 3.16 3.40
CA ALA A 306 -5.64 2.39 3.29
C ALA A 306 -6.80 3.10 4.00
N GLU A 307 -6.54 3.72 5.15
CA GLU A 307 -7.52 4.45 5.95
C GLU A 307 -8.01 5.71 5.21
N TRP A 308 -7.13 6.44 4.51
CA TRP A 308 -7.52 7.58 3.68
C TRP A 308 -8.54 7.19 2.60
N VAL A 309 -8.29 6.09 1.86
CA VAL A 309 -9.24 5.60 0.85
C VAL A 309 -10.54 5.14 1.50
N THR A 310 -10.44 4.36 2.57
CA THR A 310 -11.60 3.74 3.20
C THR A 310 -12.56 4.78 3.78
N ARG A 311 -12.04 5.83 4.44
CA ARG A 311 -12.89 6.93 4.94
C ARG A 311 -13.66 7.61 3.82
N ARG A 312 -13.08 7.73 2.63
CA ARG A 312 -13.74 8.33 1.47
C ARG A 312 -14.79 7.41 0.86
N ILE A 313 -14.51 6.10 0.78
CA ILE A 313 -15.54 5.10 0.41
C ILE A 313 -16.74 5.21 1.36
N VAL A 314 -16.50 5.20 2.67
CA VAL A 314 -17.56 5.34 3.69
C VAL A 314 -18.36 6.63 3.50
N ALA A 315 -17.69 7.76 3.27
CA ALA A 315 -18.34 9.05 3.09
C ALA A 315 -19.21 9.08 1.82
N VAL A 316 -18.73 8.52 0.70
CA VAL A 316 -19.47 8.45 -0.55
C VAL A 316 -20.67 7.51 -0.41
N ASP A 317 -20.47 6.30 0.10
CA ASP A 317 -21.53 5.31 0.35
C ASP A 317 -22.65 5.86 1.23
N SER A 318 -22.29 6.56 2.32
CA SER A 318 -23.27 7.16 3.23
C SER A 318 -24.11 8.25 2.55
N ARG A 319 -23.55 8.98 1.59
CA ARG A 319 -24.30 9.99 0.82
C ARG A 319 -25.23 9.35 -0.21
N GLU A 320 -24.77 8.30 -0.89
CA GLU A 320 -25.59 7.55 -1.85
C GLU A 320 -26.80 6.89 -1.18
N VAL A 321 -26.64 6.35 0.03
CA VAL A 321 -27.73 5.71 0.78
C VAL A 321 -28.73 6.74 1.34
N ALA A 322 -28.31 7.98 1.55
CA ALA A 322 -29.17 9.06 2.04
C ALA A 322 -29.96 9.78 0.94
N ALA A 323 -29.60 9.57 -0.33
CA ALA A 323 -30.21 10.21 -1.50
C ALA A 323 -31.41 9.41 -2.03
#